data_AF-G0QZ01-F1
#
_entry.id   AF-G0QZ01-F1
#
_cell.length_a   1.000
_cell.length_b   1.000
_cell.length_c   1.000
_cell.angle_alpha   90.00
_cell.angle_beta   90.00
_cell.angle_gamma   90.00
#
_symmetry.space_group_name_H-M   'P 1'
#
loop_
_entity.id
_entity.type
_entity.pdbx_description
1 polymer ?
#
loop_
_entity_poly.entity_id
_entity_poly.type
_entity_poly.pdbx_seq_one_letter_code
_entity_poly.pdbx_strand_id
1 'polypeptide(L)'
;MSSTFIWGMCAGFIVKTVSNKVAYVMFCSRPWEYPKMMLYGGILASCFDYGRRWGLEQICINEEKLEQICKRQELQALKVGEELKESQREMFMEYTVKMNNI
;
A
#
# COMPACT_ATOMS: atom_id res chain seq x y z
N MET A 1 -1.40 15.31 -9.76
CA MET A 1 -0.87 14.81 -11.04
C MET A 1 -0.19 15.91 -11.85
N SER A 2 -0.79 17.10 -11.97
CA SER A 2 -0.24 18.23 -12.73
C SER A 2 1.15 18.69 -12.27
N SER A 3 1.42 18.76 -10.96
CA SER A 3 2.74 19.15 -10.44
C SER A 3 3.85 18.15 -10.79
N THR A 4 3.59 16.84 -10.67
CA THR A 4 4.57 15.79 -10.97
C THR A 4 4.96 15.76 -12.44
N PHE A 5 3.99 15.99 -13.34
CA PHE A 5 4.26 16.11 -14.77
C PHE A 5 5.20 17.29 -15.07
N ILE A 6 4.97 18.46 -14.46
CA ILE A 6 5.83 19.64 -14.62
C ILE A 6 7.25 19.35 -14.12
N TRP A 7 7.41 18.72 -12.94
CA TRP A 7 8.72 18.32 -12.44
C TRP A 7 9.42 17.32 -13.35
N GLY A 8 8.67 16.36 -13.91
CA GLY A 8 9.18 15.43 -14.92
C GLY A 8 9.65 16.14 -16.19
N MET A 9 8.92 17.15 -16.67
CA MET A 9 9.34 17.96 -17.82
C MET A 9 10.63 18.73 -17.52
N CYS A 10 10.74 19.36 -16.34
CA CYS A 10 11.96 20.03 -15.91
C CYS A 10 13.15 19.07 -15.85
N ALA A 11 12.96 17.85 -15.32
CA ALA A 11 13.98 16.82 -15.29
C ALA A 11 14.41 16.41 -16.72
N GLY A 12 13.46 16.22 -17.63
CA GLY A 12 13.74 15.93 -19.05
C GLY A 12 14.55 17.03 -19.74
N PHE A 13 14.26 18.30 -19.44
CA PHE A 13 15.04 19.44 -19.93
C PHE A 13 16.49 19.41 -19.39
N ILE A 14 16.67 19.16 -18.10
CA ILE A 14 17.99 19.08 -17.47
C ILE A 14 18.80 17.92 -18.07
N VAL A 15 18.20 16.74 -18.21
CA VAL A 15 18.85 15.56 -18.81
C VAL A 15 19.35 15.88 -20.22
N LYS A 16 18.53 16.54 -21.04
CA LYS A 16 18.95 16.93 -22.40
C LYS A 16 20.08 17.95 -22.38
N THR A 17 20.02 18.93 -21.47
CA THR A 17 21.06 19.94 -21.31
C THR A 17 22.40 19.32 -20.90
N VAL A 18 22.38 18.40 -19.94
CA VAL A 18 23.56 17.65 -19.50
C VAL A 18 24.10 16.76 -20.64
N SER A 19 23.22 16.06 -21.36
CA SER A 19 23.61 15.22 -22.50
C SER A 19 24.32 16.03 -23.60
N ASN A 20 23.80 17.20 -23.95
CA ASN A 20 24.45 18.09 -24.92
C ASN A 20 25.81 18.59 -24.43
N LYS A 21 25.92 18.93 -23.14
CA LYS A 21 27.19 19.34 -22.52
C LYS A 21 28.24 18.22 -22.56
N VAL A 22 27.85 16.99 -22.25
CA VAL A 22 28.74 15.81 -22.30
C VAL A 22 29.18 15.50 -23.74
N ALA A 23 28.30 15.72 -24.72
CA ALA A 23 28.60 15.51 -26.13
C ALA A 23 29.34 16.68 -26.81
N TYR A 24 29.72 17.73 -26.05
CA TYR A 24 30.29 18.98 -26.59
C TYR A 24 29.44 19.62 -27.69
N VAL A 25 28.13 19.39 -27.65
CA VAL A 25 27.16 19.96 -28.58
C VAL A 25 26.68 21.30 -28.04
N MET A 26 26.72 22.34 -28.88
CA MET A 26 26.26 23.67 -28.50
C MET A 26 24.80 23.64 -28.01
N PHE A 27 24.52 24.42 -26.95
CA PHE A 27 23.16 24.60 -26.46
C PHE A 27 22.27 25.12 -27.60
N CYS A 28 21.09 24.50 -27.79
CA CYS A 28 20.16 24.81 -28.90
C CYS A 28 20.62 24.50 -30.33
N SER A 29 21.65 23.68 -30.56
CA SER A 29 21.94 23.18 -31.92
C SER A 29 20.80 22.36 -32.53
N ARG A 30 20.02 21.68 -31.67
CA ARG A 30 18.84 20.88 -32.04
C ARG A 30 17.68 21.18 -31.07
N PRO A 31 17.03 22.36 -31.20
CA PRO A 31 16.05 22.83 -30.23
C PRO A 31 14.80 21.94 -30.18
N TRP A 32 14.45 21.27 -31.29
CA TRP A 32 13.30 20.35 -31.36
C TRP A 32 13.47 19.08 -30.51
N GLU A 33 14.68 18.75 -30.05
CA GLU A 33 14.91 17.59 -29.17
C GLU A 33 14.52 17.89 -27.71
N TYR A 34 14.50 19.15 -27.30
CA TYR A 34 14.17 19.53 -25.91
C TYR A 34 12.70 19.25 -25.56
N PRO A 35 11.70 19.69 -26.36
CA PRO A 35 10.31 19.35 -26.08
C PRO A 35 10.06 17.84 -26.03
N LYS A 36 10.73 17.06 -26.87
CA LYS A 36 10.63 15.59 -26.86
C LYS A 36 11.11 15.01 -25.54
N MET A 37 12.29 15.42 -25.07
CA MET A 37 12.85 14.95 -23.80
C MET A 37 12.04 15.43 -22.59
N MET A 38 11.51 16.65 -22.64
CA MET A 38 10.59 17.16 -21.61
C MET A 38 9.31 16.31 -21.55
N LEU A 39 8.68 16.02 -22.68
CA LEU A 39 7.49 15.16 -22.73
C LEU A 39 7.78 13.76 -22.20
N TYR A 40 8.89 13.13 -22.60
CA TYR A 40 9.29 11.83 -22.06
C TYR A 40 9.51 11.86 -20.55
N GLY A 41 10.17 12.89 -20.03
CA GLY A 41 10.35 13.08 -18.59
C GLY A 41 9.03 13.26 -17.84
N GLY A 42 8.12 14.08 -18.40
CA GLY A 42 6.79 14.32 -17.83
C GLY A 42 5.92 13.05 -17.78
N ILE A 43 5.89 12.29 -18.88
CA ILE A 43 5.16 11.01 -18.96
C ILE A 43 5.74 10.00 -17.97
N LEU A 44 7.06 9.84 -17.94
CA LEU A 44 7.73 8.89 -17.04
C LEU A 44 7.43 9.21 -15.57
N ALA A 45 7.54 10.48 -15.17
CA ALA A 45 7.24 10.91 -13.80
C ALA A 45 5.77 10.70 -13.44
N SER A 46 4.85 10.88 -14.40
CA SER A 46 3.42 10.65 -14.19
C SER A 46 3.09 9.17 -14.05
N CYS A 47 3.68 8.31 -14.88
CA CYS A 47 3.56 6.85 -14.75
C CYS A 47 4.10 6.36 -13.41
N PHE A 48 5.23 6.90 -12.97
CA PHE A 48 5.80 6.58 -11.65
C PHE A 48 4.87 7.01 -10.51
N ASP A 49 4.32 8.22 -10.53
CA ASP A 49 3.37 8.67 -9.49
C ASP A 49 2.08 7.84 -9.50
N TYR A 50 1.60 7.46 -10.68
CA TYR A 50 0.44 6.57 -10.80
C TYR A 50 0.73 5.19 -10.19
N GLY A 51 1.86 4.57 -10.57
CA GLY A 51 2.27 3.27 -10.01
C GLY A 51 2.47 3.34 -8.49
N ARG A 52 3.04 4.43 -7.97
CA ARG A 52 3.20 4.68 -6.54
C ARG A 52 1.84 4.76 -5.82
N ARG A 53 0.87 5.50 -6.38
CA ARG A 53 -0.49 5.60 -5.81
C ARG A 53 -1.18 4.25 -5.78
N TRP A 54 -1.13 3.52 -6.90
CA TRP A 54 -1.73 2.19 -7.00
C TRP A 54 -1.11 1.21 -6.00
N GLY A 55 0.23 1.23 -5.83
CA GLY A 55 0.91 0.42 -4.83
C GLY A 55 0.49 0.76 -3.40
N LEU A 56 0.36 2.05 -3.06
CA LEU A 56 -0.10 2.48 -1.74
C LEU A 56 -1.55 2.07 -1.48
N GLU A 57 -2.43 2.18 -2.47
CA GLU A 57 -3.82 1.72 -2.35
C GLU A 57 -3.89 0.22 -2.07
N GLN A 58 -3.07 -0.60 -2.73
CA GLN A 58 -3.01 -2.04 -2.45
C GLN A 58 -2.51 -2.35 -1.04
N ILE A 59 -1.53 -1.60 -0.54
CA ILE A 59 -1.03 -1.76 0.84
C ILE A 59 -2.15 -1.45 1.83
N CYS A 60 -2.85 -0.32 1.67
CA CYS A 60 -3.97 0.03 2.55
C CYS A 60 -5.07 -1.03 2.55
N ILE A 61 -5.47 -1.54 1.37
CA ILE A 61 -6.48 -2.61 1.26
C ILE A 61 -6.02 -3.88 1.99
N ASN A 62 -4.74 -4.23 1.91
CA ASN A 62 -4.21 -5.41 2.58
C ASN A 62 -4.15 -5.24 4.09
N GLU A 63 -3.78 -4.06 4.59
CA GLU A 63 -3.80 -3.74 6.02
C GLU A 63 -5.22 -3.81 6.59
N GLU A 64 -6.21 -3.23 5.91
CA GLU A 64 -7.62 -3.31 6.31
C GLU A 64 -8.13 -4.76 6.38
N LYS A 65 -7.77 -5.59 5.40
CA LYS A 65 -8.12 -7.02 5.41
C LYS A 65 -7.47 -7.76 6.57
N LEU A 66 -6.19 -7.46 6.86
CA LEU A 66 -5.47 -8.08 7.97
C LEU A 66 -6.13 -7.74 9.31
N GLU A 67 -6.48 -6.48 9.51
CA GLU A 67 -7.17 -6.02 10.72
C GLU A 67 -8.53 -6.70 10.90
N GLN A 68 -9.29 -6.87 9.82
CA GLN A 68 -10.56 -7.60 9.85
C GLN A 68 -10.39 -9.07 10.23
N ILE A 69 -9.34 -9.73 9.75
CA ILE A 69 -9.03 -11.13 10.11
C ILE A 69 -8.69 -11.22 11.59
N CYS A 70 -7.83 -10.34 12.10
CA CYS A 70 -7.47 -10.30 13.53
C CYS A 70 -8.71 -10.11 14.42
N LYS A 71 -9.57 -9.13 14.10
CA LYS A 71 -10.83 -8.90 14.84
C LYS A 71 -11.76 -10.13 14.80
N ARG A 72 -11.84 -10.83 13.67
CA ARG A 72 -12.64 -12.07 13.58
C ARG A 72 -12.06 -13.20 14.44
N GLN A 73 -10.74 -13.34 14.48
CA GLN A 73 -10.07 -14.34 15.33
C GLN A 73 -10.29 -14.05 16.82
N GLU A 74 -10.19 -12.78 17.23
CA GLU A 74 -10.50 -12.37 18.61
C GLU A 74 -11.94 -12.69 18.98
N LEU A 75 -12.91 -12.38 18.11
CA LEU A 75 -14.32 -12.73 18.33
C LEU A 75 -14.56 -14.24 18.40
N GLN A 76 -13.87 -15.05 17.58
CA GLN A 76 -13.96 -16.50 17.65
C GLN A 76 -13.35 -17.04 18.94
N ALA A 77 -12.21 -16.51 19.37
CA ALA A 77 -11.58 -16.89 20.63
C ALA A 77 -12.46 -16.55 21.85
N LEU A 78 -13.14 -15.39 21.82
CA LEU A 78 -14.11 -15.02 22.85
C LEU A 78 -15.31 -15.96 22.89
N LYS A 79 -15.89 -16.31 21.73
CA LYS A 79 -17.00 -17.28 21.65
C LYS A 79 -16.61 -18.66 22.17
N VAL A 80 -15.46 -19.17 21.74
CA VAL A 80 -14.93 -20.46 22.23
C VAL A 80 -14.70 -20.40 23.75
N GLY A 81 -14.19 -19.28 24.28
CA GLY A 81 -14.04 -19.05 25.71
C GLY A 81 -15.36 -19.03 26.49
N GLU A 82 -16.42 -18.43 25.93
CA GLU A 82 -17.77 -18.46 26.53
C GLU A 82 -18.37 -19.87 26.52
N GLU A 83 -18.28 -20.60 25.41
CA GLU A 83 -18.76 -21.99 25.30
C GLU A 83 -18.01 -22.95 26.25
N LEU A 84 -16.69 -22.74 26.43
CA LEU A 84 -15.89 -23.49 27.41
C LEU A 84 -16.30 -23.17 28.85
N LYS A 85 -16.65 -21.91 29.15
CA LYS A 85 -17.09 -21.51 30.50
C LYS A 85 -18.48 -22.07 30.82
N GLU A 86 -19.36 -22.11 29.83
CA GLU A 86 -20.72 -22.64 29.96
C GLU A 86 -20.70 -24.17 30.11
N SER A 87 -19.94 -24.89 29.28
CA SER A 87 -19.75 -26.34 29.41
C SER A 87 -19.05 -26.74 30.72
N GLN A 88 -18.04 -25.99 31.19
CA GLN A 88 -17.44 -26.24 32.50
C GLN A 88 -18.43 -26.02 33.66
N ARG A 89 -19.33 -25.04 33.54
CA ARG A 89 -20.37 -24.78 34.53
C ARG A 89 -21.41 -25.90 34.57
N GLU A 90 -21.80 -26.43 33.42
CA GLU A 90 -22.68 -27.60 33.32
C GLU A 90 -22.03 -28.84 33.94
N MET A 91 -20.76 -29.10 33.63
CA MET A 91 -19.99 -30.22 34.17
C MET A 91 -19.85 -30.13 35.70
N PHE A 92 -19.65 -28.92 36.24
CA PHE A 92 -19.58 -28.69 37.67
C PHE A 92 -20.94 -28.90 38.35
N MET A 93 -22.04 -28.44 37.75
CA MET A 93 -23.41 -28.67 38.26
C MET A 93 -23.75 -30.17 38.28
N GLU A 94 -23.37 -30.92 37.24
CA GLU A 94 -23.55 -32.37 37.18
C GLU A 94 -22.79 -33.11 38.30
N TYR A 95 -21.54 -32.71 38.56
CA TYR A 95 -20.72 -33.29 39.62
C TYR A 95 -21.29 -32.99 41.01
N THR A 96 -21.79 -31.77 41.21
CA THR A 96 -22.36 -31.32 42.49
C THR A 96 -23.69 -32.04 42.80
N VAL A 97 -24.54 -32.25 41.79
CA VAL A 97 -25.79 -33.01 41.93
C VAL A 97 -25.53 -34.49 42.25
N LYS A 98 -24.49 -35.10 41.66
CA LYS A 98 -24.07 -36.47 42.02
C LYS A 98 -23.57 -36.60 43.45
N MET A 99 -22.85 -35.60 43.97
CA MET A 99 -22.35 -35.63 45.36
C MET A 99 -23.44 -35.41 46.42
N ASN A 100 -24.50 -34.66 46.11
CA ASN A 100 -25.61 -34.40 47.06
C ASN A 100 -26.70 -35.50 47.06
N ASN A 101 -26.62 -36.49 46.16
CA ASN A 101 -27.53 -37.64 46.09
C ASN A 101 -26.99 -38.91 46.78
N ILE A 102 -25.98 -38.74 47.66
CA ILE A 102 -25.44 -39.76 48.57
C ILE A 102 -25.78 -39.32 50.00
#